data_AF-A0A7N8WIK0-F1
#
_entry.id   AF-A0A7N8WIK0-F1
#
_cell.length_a   1.000
_cell.length_b   1.000
_cell.length_c   1.000
_cell.angle_alpha   90.00
_cell.angle_beta   90.00
_cell.angle_gamma   90.00
#
_symmetry.space_group_name_H-M   'P 1'
#
loop_
_entity.id
_entity.type
_entity.pdbx_description
1 polymer ?
#
loop_
_entity_poly.entity_id
_entity_poly.type
_entity_poly.pdbx_seq_one_letter_code
_entity_poly.pdbx_strand_id
1 'polypeptide(L)'
;MGRRSTSSTKSGKFMNPTDQARKEARKRELKKNKKQRMMVRAAVLKMKDPRQIIRDMEKLDEMEFNPVQQPLLNEKVLRDKRKKLRQTFERIVRLYERENPDTYKELRKLELDYETKRGQLALYFDSVKIGMMWTMTTATLKTTVKKSEMNGEMKGKDRRTGTEMTDMIVSVSEFLKNIVRILKTVTLSCSVNIALIFCFAECV
;
A
#
# COMPACT_ATOMS: atom_id res chain seq x y z
N MET A 1 32.64 -6.60 -20.63
CA MET A 1 33.19 -5.30 -21.10
C MET A 1 34.69 -5.26 -20.81
N GLY A 2 35.53 -5.43 -21.83
CA GLY A 2 36.99 -5.62 -21.67
C GLY A 2 37.73 -4.42 -21.09
N ARG A 3 38.63 -4.68 -20.14
CA ARG A 3 39.47 -3.68 -19.47
C ARG A 3 40.67 -3.34 -20.36
N ARG A 4 40.57 -2.28 -21.16
CA ARG A 4 41.71 -1.80 -21.99
C ARG A 4 42.87 -1.32 -21.10
N SER A 5 44.10 -1.63 -21.50
CA SER A 5 45.33 -1.17 -20.84
C SER A 5 45.42 0.36 -20.87
N THR A 6 45.95 0.96 -19.81
CA THR A 6 45.95 2.44 -19.66
C THR A 6 46.96 3.14 -20.56
N SER A 7 47.97 2.41 -21.05
CA SER A 7 49.12 2.88 -21.81
C SER A 7 48.92 2.98 -23.33
N SER A 8 47.86 2.38 -23.88
CA SER A 8 47.61 2.34 -25.33
C SER A 8 46.39 3.18 -25.72
N THR A 9 46.43 3.73 -26.93
CA THR A 9 45.33 4.50 -27.53
C THR A 9 44.18 3.58 -27.96
N LYS A 10 43.04 4.16 -28.37
CA LYS A 10 41.87 3.39 -28.89
C LYS A 10 42.22 2.51 -30.10
N SER A 11 43.29 2.84 -30.83
CA SER A 11 43.81 2.13 -32.00
C SER A 11 44.96 1.16 -31.69
N GLY A 12 45.36 0.98 -30.43
CA GLY A 12 46.48 0.11 -30.07
C GLY A 12 47.86 0.78 -30.10
N LYS A 13 47.99 1.99 -30.68
CA LYS A 13 49.25 2.75 -30.75
C LYS A 13 49.69 3.23 -29.36
N PHE A 14 51.00 3.24 -29.12
CA PHE A 14 51.62 3.78 -27.90
C PHE A 14 51.21 5.24 -27.70
N MET A 15 50.82 5.57 -26.47
CA MET A 15 50.34 6.91 -26.12
C MET A 15 51.50 7.82 -25.78
N ASN A 16 51.44 9.09 -26.20
CA ASN A 16 52.46 10.08 -25.89
C ASN A 16 52.68 10.18 -24.36
N PRO A 17 53.93 10.14 -23.85
CA PRO A 17 54.23 10.22 -22.42
C PRO A 17 53.59 11.43 -21.71
N THR A 18 53.45 12.59 -22.38
CA THR A 18 52.76 13.77 -21.81
C THR A 18 51.26 13.52 -21.63
N ASP A 19 50.62 12.84 -22.59
CA ASP A 19 49.20 12.50 -22.50
C ASP A 19 48.94 11.38 -21.48
N GLN A 20 49.89 10.47 -21.28
CA GLN A 20 49.83 9.50 -20.20
C GLN A 20 49.83 10.20 -18.84
N ALA A 21 50.74 11.17 -18.61
CA ALA A 21 50.80 11.94 -17.38
C ALA A 21 49.50 12.72 -17.11
N ARG A 22 48.91 13.36 -18.14
CA ARG A 22 47.60 14.04 -18.02
C ARG A 22 46.47 13.07 -17.69
N LYS A 23 46.43 11.91 -18.34
CA LYS A 23 45.40 10.88 -18.12
C LYS A 23 45.51 10.29 -16.71
N GLU A 24 46.72 10.11 -16.20
CA GLU A 24 46.95 9.68 -14.83
C GLU A 24 46.53 10.74 -13.80
N ALA A 25 46.86 12.01 -14.04
CA ALA A 25 46.42 13.13 -13.20
C ALA A 25 44.88 13.19 -13.13
N ARG A 26 44.19 13.14 -14.28
CA ARG A 26 42.72 13.10 -14.35
C ARG A 26 42.14 11.88 -13.64
N LYS A 27 42.78 10.71 -13.73
CA LYS A 27 42.34 9.49 -13.03
C LYS A 27 42.47 9.64 -11.51
N ARG A 28 43.54 10.28 -11.02
CA ARG A 28 43.74 10.58 -9.58
C ARG A 28 42.69 11.58 -9.10
N GLU A 29 42.42 12.62 -9.87
CA GLU A 29 41.37 13.60 -9.60
C GLU A 29 39.97 12.97 -9.57
N LEU A 30 39.61 12.19 -10.59
CA LEU A 30 38.33 11.47 -10.63
C LEU A 30 38.15 10.52 -9.43
N LYS A 31 39.23 9.88 -8.95
CA LYS A 31 39.19 9.07 -7.72
C LYS A 31 38.93 9.93 -6.48
N LYS A 32 39.56 11.10 -6.35
CA LYS A 32 39.29 12.06 -5.25
C LYS A 32 37.83 12.52 -5.29
N ASN A 33 37.34 12.94 -6.45
CA ASN A 33 35.94 13.34 -6.64
C ASN A 33 34.96 12.22 -6.32
N LYS A 34 35.27 10.97 -6.70
CA LYS A 34 34.44 9.81 -6.33
C LYS A 34 34.40 9.61 -4.81
N LYS A 35 35.54 9.71 -4.12
CA LYS A 35 35.59 9.60 -2.65
C LYS A 35 34.79 10.72 -1.99
N GLN A 36 34.97 11.97 -2.43
CA GLN A 36 34.21 13.11 -1.93
C GLN A 36 32.70 12.93 -2.12
N ARG A 37 32.27 12.48 -3.30
CA ARG A 37 30.85 12.16 -3.54
C ARG A 37 30.32 11.08 -2.59
N MET A 38 31.11 10.06 -2.28
CA MET A 38 30.70 9.02 -1.32
C MET A 38 30.60 9.58 0.12
N MET A 39 31.56 10.41 0.53
CA MET A 39 31.52 11.08 1.84
C MET A 39 30.32 12.02 1.95
N VAL A 40 30.08 12.86 0.94
CA VAL A 40 28.92 13.76 0.88
C VAL A 40 27.61 12.96 0.93
N ARG A 41 27.51 11.85 0.19
CA ARG A 41 26.33 10.98 0.24
C ARG A 41 26.08 10.41 1.62
N ALA A 42 27.12 9.95 2.31
CA ALA A 42 27.00 9.43 3.67
C ALA A 42 26.59 10.53 4.67
N ALA A 43 27.20 11.72 4.59
CA ALA A 43 26.86 12.86 5.44
C ALA A 43 25.40 13.31 5.25
N VAL A 44 24.95 13.45 3.99
CA VAL A 44 23.55 13.80 3.68
C VAL A 44 22.56 12.77 4.21
N LEU A 45 22.93 11.48 4.26
CA LEU A 45 22.10 10.43 4.86
C LEU A 45 22.01 10.55 6.38
N LYS A 46 23.11 10.93 7.06
CA LYS A 46 23.14 11.13 8.52
C LYS A 46 22.36 12.35 9.00
N MET A 47 22.28 13.40 8.17
CA MET A 47 21.52 14.62 8.49
C MET A 47 20.00 14.45 8.37
N LYS A 48 19.51 13.32 7.86
CA LYS A 48 18.08 13.09 7.69
C LYS A 48 17.49 12.44 8.93
N ASP A 49 16.41 13.04 9.44
CA ASP A 49 15.66 12.46 10.54
C ASP A 49 14.79 11.29 10.07
N PRO A 50 15.00 10.06 10.58
CA PRO A 50 14.22 8.90 10.17
C PRO A 50 12.74 9.02 10.55
N ARG A 51 12.43 9.68 11.67
CA ARG A 51 11.05 9.95 12.10
C ARG A 51 10.31 10.88 11.13
N GLN A 52 11.00 11.85 10.53
CA GLN A 52 10.40 12.73 9.54
C GLN A 52 10.02 11.96 8.26
N ILE A 53 10.85 10.99 7.84
CA ILE A 53 10.56 10.17 6.66
C ILE A 53 9.30 9.33 6.86
N ILE A 54 9.08 8.78 8.06
CA ILE A 54 7.85 8.06 8.38
C ILE A 54 6.63 9.01 8.28
N ARG A 55 6.70 10.21 8.88
CA ARG A 55 5.62 11.21 8.79
C ARG A 55 5.29 11.60 7.34
N ASP A 56 6.31 11.78 6.51
CA ASP A 56 6.12 12.10 5.09
C ASP A 56 5.46 10.93 4.33
N MET A 57 5.71 9.68 4.73
CA MET A 57 5.02 8.50 4.18
C MET A 57 3.57 8.42 4.66
N GLU A 58 3.31 8.64 5.95
CA GLU A 58 1.94 8.66 6.51
C GLU A 58 1.08 9.73 5.80
N LYS A 59 1.63 10.93 5.57
CA LYS A 59 0.94 12.00 4.83
C LYS A 59 0.60 11.61 3.39
N LEU A 60 1.45 10.84 2.71
CA LEU A 60 1.14 10.33 1.36
C LEU A 60 0.02 9.28 1.40
N ASP A 61 -0.03 8.47 2.45
CA ASP A 61 -1.06 7.45 2.63
C ASP A 61 -2.43 8.08 2.96
N GLU A 62 -2.46 9.11 3.82
CA GLU A 62 -3.66 9.89 4.10
C GLU A 62 -4.26 10.53 2.84
N MET A 63 -3.40 10.97 1.91
CA MET A 63 -3.83 11.51 0.62
C MET A 63 -4.35 10.43 -0.34
N GLU A 64 -3.83 9.20 -0.29
CA GLU A 64 -4.26 8.08 -1.15
C GLU A 64 -5.59 7.48 -0.65
N PHE A 65 -5.72 7.31 0.66
CA PHE A 65 -6.87 6.65 1.30
C PHE A 65 -7.96 7.63 1.76
N ASN A 66 -8.05 8.83 1.19
CA ASN A 66 -9.11 9.76 1.51
C ASN A 66 -10.43 9.34 0.82
N PRO A 67 -11.49 8.96 1.58
CA PRO A 67 -12.75 8.51 0.98
C PRO A 67 -13.61 9.66 0.44
N VAL A 68 -13.30 10.91 0.82
CA VAL A 68 -14.11 12.09 0.49
C VAL A 68 -13.58 12.81 -0.75
N GLN A 69 -12.25 12.90 -0.89
CA GLN A 69 -11.61 13.61 -2.00
C GLN A 69 -10.76 12.66 -2.84
N GLN A 70 -10.97 12.69 -4.15
CA GLN A 70 -10.07 12.02 -5.07
C GLN A 70 -8.65 12.59 -4.95
N PRO A 71 -7.61 11.74 -4.95
CA PRO A 71 -6.23 12.20 -4.85
C PRO A 71 -5.90 13.17 -5.98
N LEU A 72 -5.33 14.34 -5.62
CA LEU A 72 -4.89 15.36 -6.59
C LEU A 72 -3.73 14.88 -7.48
N LEU A 73 -2.99 13.86 -7.04
CA LEU A 73 -1.87 13.28 -7.78
C LEU A 73 -2.22 11.91 -8.35
N ASN A 74 -1.66 11.62 -9.53
CA ASN A 74 -1.74 10.31 -10.15
C ASN A 74 -1.18 9.21 -9.21
N GLU A 75 -1.93 8.12 -9.07
CA GLU A 75 -1.60 6.89 -8.34
C GLU A 75 -0.15 6.41 -8.57
N LYS A 76 0.33 6.50 -9.81
CA LYS A 76 1.72 6.11 -10.14
C LYS A 76 2.75 6.99 -9.43
N VAL A 77 2.49 8.29 -9.34
CA VAL A 77 3.40 9.27 -8.71
C VAL A 77 3.44 9.08 -7.20
N LEU A 78 2.31 8.76 -6.57
CA LEU A 78 2.24 8.45 -5.13
C LEU A 78 3.05 7.19 -4.80
N ARG A 79 2.86 6.12 -5.57
CA ARG A 79 3.64 4.88 -5.45
C ARG A 79 5.14 5.11 -5.64
N ASP A 80 5.53 5.89 -6.64
CA ASP A 80 6.94 6.22 -6.90
C ASP A 80 7.57 7.07 -5.78
N LYS A 81 6.82 8.05 -5.22
CA LYS A 81 7.27 8.86 -4.07
C LYS A 81 7.43 8.01 -2.81
N ARG A 82 6.45 7.16 -2.48
CA ARG A 82 6.50 6.22 -1.35
C ARG A 82 7.70 5.28 -1.47
N LYS A 83 7.95 4.72 -2.66
CA LYS A 83 9.10 3.86 -2.93
C LYS A 83 10.43 4.58 -2.67
N LYS A 84 10.57 5.85 -3.05
CA LYS A 84 11.79 6.63 -2.81
C LYS A 84 12.02 6.93 -1.33
N LEU A 85 10.96 7.23 -0.57
CA LEU A 85 11.04 7.44 0.88
C LEU A 85 11.45 6.15 1.60
N ARG A 86 10.82 5.02 1.28
CA ARG A 86 11.18 3.70 1.81
C ARG A 86 12.63 3.31 1.53
N GLN A 87 13.10 3.52 0.29
CA GLN A 87 14.52 3.29 -0.05
C GLN A 87 15.50 4.20 0.68
N THR A 88 15.06 5.39 1.10
CA THR A 88 15.88 6.31 1.90
C THR A 88 15.91 5.84 3.36
N PHE A 89 14.76 5.46 3.91
CA PHE A 89 14.63 4.89 5.25
C PHE A 89 15.48 3.63 5.41
N GLU A 90 15.39 2.67 4.48
CA GLU A 90 16.17 1.43 4.51
C GLU A 90 17.69 1.69 4.52
N ARG A 91 18.15 2.70 3.77
CA ARG A 91 19.56 3.11 3.77
C ARG A 91 20.00 3.68 5.12
N ILE A 92 19.11 4.39 5.81
CA ILE A 92 19.35 4.92 7.16
C ILE A 92 19.37 3.79 8.19
N VAL A 93 18.42 2.86 8.11
CA VAL A 93 18.38 1.67 8.97
C VAL A 93 19.67 0.86 8.90
N ARG A 94 20.20 0.61 7.69
CA ARG A 94 21.51 -0.07 7.48
C ARG A 94 22.71 0.73 8.00
N LEU A 95 22.62 2.05 8.09
CA LEU A 95 23.65 2.88 8.72
C LEU A 95 23.64 2.67 10.24
N TYR A 96 22.46 2.74 10.86
CA TYR A 96 22.31 2.57 12.31
C TYR A 96 22.56 1.14 12.79
N GLU A 97 22.32 0.12 11.95
CA GLU A 97 22.68 -1.27 12.26
C GLU A 97 24.16 -1.42 12.65
N ARG A 98 25.05 -0.62 12.07
CA ARG A 98 26.49 -0.65 12.36
C ARG A 98 26.91 0.36 13.42
N GLU A 99 26.25 1.51 13.51
CA GLU A 99 26.65 2.61 14.39
C GLU A 99 26.00 2.51 15.79
N ASN A 100 24.71 2.15 15.89
CA ASN A 100 23.98 2.07 17.16
C ASN A 100 22.85 1.00 17.11
N PRO A 101 23.03 -0.17 17.74
CA PRO A 101 22.07 -1.27 17.67
C PRO A 101 20.74 -0.96 18.37
N ASP A 102 20.71 -0.07 19.37
CA ASP A 102 19.48 0.28 20.08
C ASP A 102 18.56 1.16 19.23
N THR A 103 19.12 2.18 18.57
CA THR A 103 18.39 3.01 17.60
C THR A 103 17.87 2.17 16.43
N TYR A 104 18.62 1.15 16.00
CA TYR A 104 18.15 0.23 14.97
C TYR A 104 16.86 -0.50 15.39
N LYS A 105 16.77 -0.99 16.63
CA LYS A 105 15.56 -1.65 17.15
C LYS A 105 14.36 -0.69 17.16
N GLU A 106 14.56 0.55 17.59
CA GLU A 106 13.51 1.57 17.56
C GLU A 106 13.01 1.85 16.13
N LEU A 107 13.94 1.98 15.18
CA LEU A 107 13.59 2.22 13.78
C LEU A 107 12.82 1.06 13.15
N ARG A 108 13.15 -0.18 13.51
CA ARG A 108 12.41 -1.37 13.09
C ARG A 108 11.01 -1.42 13.67
N LYS A 109 10.85 -1.03 14.94
CA LYS A 109 9.53 -0.89 15.55
C LYS A 109 8.69 0.16 14.83
N LEU A 110 9.26 1.33 14.55
CA LEU A 110 8.57 2.39 13.79
C LEU A 110 8.16 1.95 12.38
N GLU A 111 8.98 1.15 11.71
CA GLU A 111 8.63 0.57 10.40
C GLU A 111 7.41 -0.36 10.50
N LEU A 112 7.38 -1.24 11.51
CA LEU A 112 6.27 -2.16 11.75
C LEU A 112 4.97 -1.43 12.12
N ASP A 113 5.08 -0.42 12.98
CA ASP A 113 3.94 0.41 13.39
C ASP A 113 3.32 1.13 12.18
N TYR A 114 4.17 1.68 11.29
CA TYR A 114 3.74 2.31 10.04
C TYR A 114 3.02 1.31 9.11
N GLU A 115 3.56 0.10 8.93
CA GLU A 115 2.94 -0.91 8.07
C GLU A 115 1.57 -1.37 8.60
N THR A 116 1.46 -1.50 9.92
CA THR A 116 0.20 -1.86 10.60
C THR A 116 -0.85 -0.76 10.40
N LYS A 117 -0.51 0.51 10.66
CA LYS A 117 -1.40 1.66 10.44
C LYS A 117 -1.86 1.73 8.98
N ARG A 118 -0.95 1.54 8.03
CA ARG A 118 -1.27 1.56 6.60
C ARG A 118 -2.21 0.43 6.21
N GLY A 119 -2.01 -0.77 6.77
CA GLY A 119 -2.93 -1.89 6.57
C GLY A 119 -4.33 -1.58 7.07
N GLN A 120 -4.46 -0.98 8.25
CA GLN A 120 -5.74 -0.55 8.81
C GLN A 120 -6.43 0.51 7.93
N LEU A 121 -5.68 1.51 7.46
CA LEU A 121 -6.19 2.55 6.57
C LEU A 121 -6.69 1.98 5.23
N ALA A 122 -5.95 1.04 4.64
CA ALA A 122 -6.35 0.39 3.40
C ALA A 122 -7.65 -0.41 3.57
N LEU A 123 -7.76 -1.20 4.64
CA LEU A 123 -8.97 -1.96 4.95
C LEU A 123 -10.18 -1.05 5.18
N TYR A 124 -9.99 0.05 5.91
CA TYR A 124 -11.03 1.05 6.11
C TYR A 124 -11.49 1.65 4.78
N PHE A 125 -10.56 2.10 3.95
CA PHE A 125 -10.87 2.68 2.64
C PHE A 125 -11.62 1.70 1.72
N ASP A 126 -11.18 0.44 1.66
CA ASP A 126 -11.84 -0.59 0.87
C ASP A 126 -13.27 -0.85 1.37
N SER A 127 -13.47 -0.92 2.70
CA SER A 127 -14.81 -1.10 3.29
C SER A 127 -15.77 0.04 2.97
N VAL A 128 -15.29 1.29 3.05
CA VAL A 128 -16.08 2.49 2.73
C VAL A 128 -16.44 2.51 1.24
N LYS A 129 -15.48 2.21 0.37
CA LYS A 129 -15.68 2.14 -1.08
C LYS A 129 -16.68 1.06 -1.46
N ILE A 130 -16.57 -0.14 -0.88
CA ILE A 130 -17.52 -1.24 -1.09
C ILE A 130 -18.91 -0.83 -0.60
N GLY A 131 -19.00 -0.21 0.57
CA GLY A 131 -20.27 0.31 1.13
C GLY A 131 -20.94 1.35 0.23
N MET A 132 -20.19 2.36 -0.22
CA MET A 132 -20.68 3.37 -1.16
C MET A 132 -21.15 2.72 -2.48
N MET A 133 -20.37 1.79 -3.03
CA MET A 133 -20.77 1.05 -4.23
C MET A 133 -22.09 0.28 -4.03
N TRP A 134 -22.26 -0.41 -2.90
CA TRP A 134 -23.51 -1.09 -2.55
C TRP A 134 -24.70 -0.14 -2.43
N THR A 135 -24.52 1.05 -1.84
CA THR A 135 -25.60 2.05 -1.75
C THR A 135 -26.02 2.58 -3.11
N MET A 136 -25.07 2.78 -4.03
CA MET A 136 -25.38 3.25 -5.38
C MET A 136 -26.09 2.17 -6.20
N THR A 137 -25.65 0.91 -6.14
CA THR A 137 -26.31 -0.21 -6.84
C THR A 137 -27.72 -0.49 -6.31
N THR A 138 -27.92 -0.39 -5.00
CA THR A 138 -29.28 -0.54 -4.43
C THR A 138 -30.17 0.66 -4.74
N ALA A 139 -29.63 1.88 -4.80
CA ALA A 139 -30.37 3.06 -5.23
C ALA A 139 -30.79 2.97 -6.71
N THR A 140 -29.89 2.53 -7.60
CA THR A 140 -30.22 2.34 -9.02
C THR A 140 -31.27 1.24 -9.20
N LEU A 141 -31.13 0.11 -8.51
CA LEU A 141 -32.15 -0.95 -8.51
C LEU A 141 -33.52 -0.45 -8.01
N LYS A 142 -33.57 0.35 -6.95
CA LYS A 142 -34.82 0.97 -6.47
C LYS A 142 -35.45 1.90 -7.51
N THR A 143 -34.64 2.67 -8.24
CA THR A 143 -35.15 3.53 -9.31
C THR A 143 -35.63 2.75 -10.54
N THR A 144 -34.98 1.65 -10.91
CA THR A 144 -35.42 0.80 -12.03
C THR A 144 -36.71 0.06 -11.70
N VAL A 145 -36.86 -0.44 -10.46
CA VAL A 145 -38.09 -1.09 -9.98
C VAL A 145 -39.26 -0.11 -9.98
N LYS A 146 -39.09 1.11 -9.42
CA LYS A 146 -40.12 2.15 -9.48
C LYS A 146 -40.48 2.56 -10.92
N LYS A 147 -39.50 2.58 -11.83
CA LYS A 147 -39.74 2.89 -13.25
C LYS A 147 -40.49 1.77 -13.97
N SER A 148 -40.24 0.49 -13.64
CA SER A 148 -41.04 -0.62 -14.15
C SER A 148 -42.46 -0.65 -13.56
N GLU A 149 -42.64 -0.25 -12.31
CA GLU A 149 -43.96 -0.12 -11.66
C GLU A 149 -44.79 0.97 -12.36
N MET A 150 -44.23 2.17 -12.57
CA MET A 150 -44.95 3.25 -13.26
C MET A 150 -45.21 2.97 -14.75
N ASN A 151 -44.31 2.24 -15.43
CA ASN A 151 -44.51 1.84 -16.83
C ASN A 151 -45.51 0.68 -16.97
N GLY A 152 -45.66 -0.17 -15.95
CA GLY A 152 -46.66 -1.23 -15.88
C GLY A 152 -48.07 -0.70 -15.61
N GLU A 153 -48.20 0.49 -15.03
CA GLU A 153 -49.49 1.14 -14.76
C GLU A 153 -50.12 1.80 -16.00
N MET A 154 -49.34 2.03 -17.07
CA MET A 154 -49.85 2.59 -18.34
C MET A 154 -50.21 1.54 -19.41
N LYS A 155 -49.96 0.26 -19.19
CA LYS A 155 -50.40 -0.81 -20.10
C LYS A 155 -51.23 -1.84 -19.36
N GLY A 156 -52.54 -1.65 -19.41
CA GLY A 156 -53.49 -2.72 -19.10
C GLY A 156 -53.21 -3.96 -19.94
N LYS A 157 -53.34 -5.11 -19.26
CA LYS A 157 -53.41 -6.51 -19.70
C LYS A 157 -52.19 -7.38 -19.35
N ASP A 158 -52.55 -8.45 -18.63
CA ASP A 158 -51.83 -9.70 -18.31
C ASP A 158 -50.97 -9.77 -17.03
N ARG A 159 -51.68 -9.94 -15.89
CA ARG A 159 -51.14 -10.24 -14.54
C ARG A 159 -50.68 -11.69 -14.36
N ARG A 160 -49.72 -12.22 -15.13
CA ARG A 160 -49.22 -13.59 -14.87
C ARG A 160 -47.71 -13.81 -14.86
N THR A 161 -46.87 -12.81 -15.18
CA THR A 161 -45.40 -13.00 -15.22
C THR A 161 -44.60 -12.11 -14.26
N GLY A 162 -45.24 -11.12 -13.62
CA GLY A 162 -44.56 -10.20 -12.70
C GLY A 162 -44.39 -10.73 -11.26
N THR A 163 -45.33 -11.55 -10.79
CA THR A 163 -45.36 -12.07 -9.41
C THR A 163 -44.27 -13.13 -9.17
N GLU A 164 -43.93 -13.95 -10.17
CA GLU A 164 -42.92 -15.01 -10.01
C GLU A 164 -41.50 -14.45 -9.87
N MET A 165 -41.18 -13.33 -10.53
CA MET A 165 -39.87 -12.68 -10.41
C MET A 165 -39.70 -11.94 -9.07
N THR A 166 -40.77 -11.31 -8.55
CA THR A 166 -40.73 -10.67 -7.24
C THR A 166 -40.62 -11.69 -6.11
N ASP A 167 -41.30 -12.82 -6.22
CA ASP A 167 -41.26 -13.89 -5.21
C ASP A 167 -39.88 -14.58 -5.17
N MET A 168 -39.21 -14.72 -6.32
CA MET A 168 -37.83 -15.22 -6.38
C MET A 168 -36.84 -14.27 -5.69
N ILE A 169 -36.97 -12.96 -5.89
CA ILE A 169 -36.09 -11.96 -5.27
C ILE A 169 -36.31 -11.90 -3.76
N VAL A 170 -37.56 -11.96 -3.29
CA VAL A 170 -37.87 -11.99 -1.86
C VAL A 170 -37.30 -13.25 -1.22
N SER A 171 -37.46 -14.42 -1.86
CA SER A 171 -36.91 -15.70 -1.41
C SER A 171 -35.38 -15.67 -1.28
N VAL A 172 -34.66 -15.15 -2.28
CA VAL A 172 -33.19 -15.01 -2.22
C VAL A 172 -32.77 -14.03 -1.11
N SER A 173 -33.53 -12.95 -0.91
CA SER A 173 -33.25 -11.98 0.16
C SER A 173 -33.47 -12.57 1.56
N GLU A 174 -34.49 -13.41 1.73
CA GLU A 174 -34.75 -14.12 2.99
C GLU A 174 -33.72 -15.22 3.24
N PHE A 175 -33.32 -15.94 2.20
CA PHE A 175 -32.27 -16.95 2.27
C PHE A 175 -30.94 -16.34 2.72
N LEU A 176 -30.54 -15.20 2.16
CA LEU A 176 -29.34 -14.47 2.59
C LEU A 176 -29.44 -13.93 4.02
N LYS A 177 -30.61 -13.42 4.42
CA LYS A 177 -30.85 -13.00 5.82
C LYS A 177 -30.75 -14.20 6.78
N ASN A 178 -31.26 -15.37 6.39
CA ASN A 178 -31.16 -16.59 7.18
C ASN A 178 -29.71 -17.08 7.30
N ILE A 179 -28.92 -17.05 6.22
CA ILE A 179 -27.50 -17.38 6.27
C ILE A 179 -26.74 -16.44 7.24
N VAL A 180 -27.00 -15.14 7.18
CA VAL A 180 -26.38 -14.17 8.11
C VAL A 180 -26.83 -14.42 9.55
N ARG A 181 -28.09 -14.83 9.77
CA ARG A 181 -28.61 -15.19 11.09
C ARG A 181 -27.97 -16.46 11.65
N ILE A 182 -27.80 -17.49 10.81
CA ILE A 182 -27.13 -18.74 11.14
C ILE A 182 -25.65 -18.50 11.44
N LEU A 183 -24.95 -17.68 10.65
CA LEU A 183 -23.56 -17.33 10.93
C LEU A 183 -23.41 -16.56 12.26
N LYS A 184 -24.37 -15.69 12.61
CA LYS A 184 -24.40 -15.03 13.92
C LYS A 184 -24.67 -15.99 15.07
N THR A 185 -25.56 -16.98 14.91
CA THR A 185 -25.82 -17.96 15.97
C THR A 185 -24.67 -18.96 16.12
N VAL A 186 -24.02 -19.37 15.04
CA VAL A 186 -22.82 -20.23 15.06
C VAL A 186 -21.64 -19.52 15.72
N THR A 187 -21.42 -18.24 15.42
CA THR A 187 -20.37 -17.45 16.10
C THR A 187 -20.67 -17.27 17.58
N LEU A 188 -21.91 -16.96 17.97
CA LEU A 188 -22.32 -16.88 19.37
C LEU A 188 -22.19 -18.23 20.11
N SER A 189 -22.55 -19.35 19.48
CA SER A 189 -22.43 -20.68 20.10
C SER A 189 -20.99 -21.20 20.18
N CYS A 190 -20.11 -20.84 19.24
CA CYS A 190 -18.67 -21.07 19.39
C CYS A 190 -18.06 -20.23 20.51
N SER A 191 -18.48 -18.97 20.70
CA SER A 191 -18.02 -18.13 21.81
C SER A 191 -18.48 -18.65 23.18
N VAL A 192 -19.71 -19.21 23.27
CA VAL A 192 -20.23 -19.81 24.51
C VAL A 192 -19.54 -21.14 24.84
N ASN A 193 -19.21 -21.96 23.83
CA ASN A 193 -18.45 -23.21 24.05
C ASN A 193 -17.00 -22.94 24.48
N ILE A 194 -16.34 -21.90 23.96
CA ILE A 194 -15.00 -21.51 24.42
C ILE A 194 -15.05 -20.99 25.87
N ALA A 195 -16.09 -20.25 26.25
CA ALA A 195 -16.28 -19.79 27.63
C ALA A 195 -16.57 -20.95 28.61
N LEU A 196 -17.32 -21.97 28.19
CA LEU A 196 -17.56 -23.18 28.98
C LEU A 196 -16.29 -24.04 29.16
N ILE A 197 -15.42 -24.10 28.15
CA ILE A 197 -14.12 -24.78 28.24
C ILE A 197 -13.18 -24.03 29.21
N PHE A 198 -13.19 -22.69 29.22
CA PHE A 198 -12.41 -21.91 30.19
C PHE A 198 -12.95 -22.03 31.63
N CYS A 199 -14.27 -22.06 31.83
CA CYS A 199 -14.84 -22.29 33.16
C CYS A 199 -14.55 -23.69 33.73
N PHE A 200 -14.39 -24.72 32.88
CA PHE A 200 -14.05 -26.07 33.35
C PHE A 200 -12.57 -26.23 33.74
N ALA A 201 -11.68 -25.35 33.26
CA ALA A 201 -10.24 -25.39 33.56
C ALA A 201 -9.84 -24.66 34.85
N GLU A 202 -10.72 -23.82 35.43
CA GLU A 202 -10.50 -23.16 36.73
C GLU A 202 -11.11 -23.93 37.92
N CYS A 203 -11.79 -25.06 37.68
CA CYS A 203 -12.42 -25.90 38.71
C CYS A 203 -11.73 -27.27 38.93
N VAL A 204 -10.48 -27.44 38.48
CA VAL A 204 -9.62 -28.62 38.78
C VAL A 204 -8.31 -28.17 39.41
#